data_AF-A0A7T4UND0-F1
#
_entry.id   AF-A0A7T4UND0-F1
#
_cell.length_a   1.000
_cell.length_b   1.000
_cell.length_c   1.000
_cell.angle_alpha   90.00
_cell.angle_beta   90.00
_cell.angle_gamma   90.00
#
_symmetry.space_group_name_H-M   'P 1'
#
loop_
_entity.id
_entity.type
_entity.pdbx_description
1 polymer ?
#
loop_
_entity_poly.entity_id
_entity_poly.type
_entity_poly.pdbx_seq_one_letter_code
_entity_poly.pdbx_strand_id
1 'polypeptide(L)' 'MSGHAQGVIEGKIEGKIEGKIEGKIEGKIEGERKKAIETAINLKKMDISIEKISKATGLSIEEVEQL' A
#
# COMPACT_ATOMS: atom_id res chain seq x y z
N MET A 1 -38.05 23.14 -8.41
CA MET A 1 -37.28 21.88 -8.29
C MET A 1 -36.04 22.20 -7.49
N SER A 2 -36.10 21.85 -6.21
CA SER A 2 -35.29 22.44 -5.14
C SER A 2 -33.87 21.87 -5.15
N GLY A 3 -32.85 22.74 -5.08
CA GLY A 3 -31.41 22.38 -5.09
C GLY A 3 -30.97 21.37 -4.01
N HIS A 4 -31.84 21.00 -3.09
CA HIS A 4 -31.65 19.92 -2.12
C HIS A 4 -31.50 18.53 -2.74
N ALA A 5 -32.19 18.23 -3.84
CA ALA A 5 -32.07 16.92 -4.49
C ALA A 5 -30.70 16.76 -5.17
N GLN A 6 -30.16 17.85 -5.70
CA GLN A 6 -28.90 17.84 -6.46
C GLN A 6 -27.68 17.71 -5.53
N GLY A 7 -27.65 18.45 -4.41
CA GLY A 7 -26.55 18.38 -3.43
C GLY A 7 -26.41 17.02 -2.73
N VAL A 8 -27.50 16.28 -2.51
CA VAL A 8 -27.46 14.94 -1.90
C VAL A 8 -26.92 13.88 -2.88
N ILE A 9 -27.20 14.06 -4.18
CA ILE A 9 -26.70 13.16 -5.22
C ILE A 9 -25.21 13.39 -5.44
N GLU A 10 -24.78 14.65 -5.57
CA GLU A 10 -23.36 15.01 -5.72
C GLU A 10 -22.53 14.54 -4.51
N GLY A 11 -22.94 14.85 -3.28
CA GLY A 11 -22.19 14.45 -2.08
C GLY A 11 -22.08 12.93 -1.87
N LYS A 12 -23.07 12.14 -2.33
CA LYS A 12 -22.98 10.67 -2.29
C LYS A 12 -22.08 10.08 -3.37
N ILE A 13 -21.99 10.74 -4.52
CA ILE A 13 -21.13 10.29 -5.63
C ILE A 13 -19.68 10.63 -5.29
N GLU A 14 -19.39 11.85 -4.85
CA GLU A 14 -18.05 12.27 -4.44
C GLU A 14 -17.52 11.41 -3.28
N GLY A 15 -18.28 11.26 -2.19
CA GLY A 15 -17.83 10.46 -1.03
C GLY A 15 -17.62 8.97 -1.33
N LYS A 16 -18.31 8.40 -2.34
CA LYS A 16 -18.07 7.02 -2.79
C LYS A 16 -16.85 6.89 -3.70
N ILE A 17 -16.55 7.91 -4.51
CA ILE A 17 -15.40 7.91 -5.41
C ILE A 17 -14.14 8.13 -4.60
N GLU A 18 -14.12 9.14 -3.71
CA GLU A 18 -13.00 9.44 -2.82
C GLU A 18 -12.69 8.25 -1.91
N GLY A 19 -13.68 7.74 -1.16
CA GLY A 19 -13.44 6.60 -0.26
C GLY A 19 -13.02 5.30 -0.95
N LYS A 20 -13.37 5.09 -2.23
CA LYS A 20 -12.88 3.95 -3.01
C LYS A 20 -11.49 4.15 -3.58
N ILE A 21 -11.14 5.37 -3.96
CA ILE A 21 -9.82 5.70 -4.48
C ILE A 21 -8.81 5.68 -3.34
N GLU A 22 -9.10 6.36 -2.23
CA GLU A 22 -8.25 6.37 -1.03
C GLU A 22 -8.07 4.96 -0.48
N GLY A 23 -9.16 4.21 -0.22
CA GLY A 23 -9.06 2.86 0.32
C GLY A 23 -8.35 1.85 -0.60
N LYS A 24 -8.40 2.03 -1.93
CA LYS A 24 -7.64 1.19 -2.87
C LYS A 24 -6.17 1.58 -2.94
N ILE A 25 -5.86 2.87 -2.92
CA ILE A 25 -4.49 3.37 -2.97
C ILE A 25 -3.77 2.98 -1.67
N GLU A 26 -4.38 3.26 -0.51
CA GLU A 26 -3.83 2.89 0.80
C GLU A 26 -3.68 1.36 0.92
N GLY A 27 -4.71 0.60 0.60
CA GLY A 27 -4.64 -0.87 0.67
C GLY A 27 -3.62 -1.49 -0.28
N LYS A 28 -3.40 -0.88 -1.46
CA LYS A 28 -2.38 -1.35 -2.41
C LYS A 28 -0.96 -1.03 -1.94
N ILE A 29 -0.72 0.20 -1.48
CA ILE A 29 0.59 0.62 -0.96
C ILE A 29 0.95 -0.18 0.29
N GLU A 30 0.00 -0.35 1.22
CA GLU A 30 0.22 -1.13 2.43
C GLU A 30 0.45 -2.61 2.12
N GLY A 31 -0.28 -3.15 1.13
CA GLY A 31 -0.10 -4.53 0.65
C GLY A 31 1.26 -4.75 -0.03
N GLU A 32 1.69 -3.82 -0.87
CA GLU A 32 3.00 -3.89 -1.55
C GLU A 32 4.15 -3.81 -0.54
N ARG A 33 4.07 -2.90 0.44
CA ARG A 33 5.09 -2.78 1.49
C ARG A 33 5.12 -4.00 2.40
N LYS A 34 3.95 -4.51 2.83
CA LYS A 34 3.86 -5.76 3.62
C LYS A 34 4.46 -6.95 2.88
N LYS A 35 4.17 -7.10 1.59
CA LYS A 35 4.71 -8.18 0.77
C LYS A 35 6.23 -8.08 0.61
N ALA A 36 6.77 -6.87 0.42
CA ALA A 36 8.21 -6.64 0.35
C ALA A 36 8.92 -7.04 1.65
N ILE A 37 8.35 -6.68 2.80
CA ILE A 37 8.84 -7.05 4.13
C ILE A 37 8.79 -8.57 4.34
N GLU A 38 7.65 -9.21 4.06
CA GLU A 38 7.49 -10.65 4.22
C GLU A 38 8.48 -11.43 3.33
N THR A 39 8.66 -10.97 2.10
CA THR A 39 9.66 -11.53 1.17
C THR A 39 11.06 -11.38 1.74
N ALA A 40 11.43 -10.21 2.25
CA ALA A 40 12.75 -9.97 2.83
C ALA A 40 13.03 -10.86 4.05
N ILE A 41 12.04 -11.05 4.94
CA ILE A 41 12.15 -11.94 6.10
C ILE A 41 12.41 -13.38 5.65
N ASN A 42 11.67 -13.86 4.65
CA ASN A 42 11.83 -15.22 4.13
C ASN A 42 13.19 -15.42 3.47
N LEU A 43 13.67 -14.44 2.69
CA LEU A 43 15.00 -14.50 2.08
C LEU A 43 16.12 -14.46 3.14
N LYS A 44 15.96 -13.66 4.22
CA LYS A 44 16.92 -13.59 5.33
C LYS A 44 17.00 -14.92 6.08
N LYS A 45 15.87 -15.60 6.28
CA LYS A 45 15.82 -16.97 6.84
C LYS A 45 16.48 -18.02 5.95
N MET A 46 16.67 -17.74 4.66
CA MET A 46 17.38 -18.61 3.72
C MET A 46 18.88 -18.26 3.62
N ASP A 47 19.42 -17.46 4.55
CA ASP A 47 20.82 -17.00 4.57
C ASP A 47 21.23 -16.26 3.28
N ILE A 48 20.27 -15.61 2.62
CA ILE A 48 20.56 -14.76 1.46
C ILE A 48 21.19 -13.45 1.96
N SER A 49 22.24 -13.00 1.29
CA SER A 49 22.92 -11.74 1.58
C SER A 49 21.96 -10.54 1.51
N ILE A 50 22.06 -9.64 2.49
CA ILE A 50 21.24 -8.43 2.63
C ILE A 50 21.18 -7.60 1.33
N GLU A 51 22.30 -7.47 0.62
CA GLU A 51 22.39 -6.75 -0.66
C GLU A 51 21.47 -7.34 -1.75
N LYS A 52 21.40 -8.67 -1.83
CA LYS A 52 20.51 -9.37 -2.78
C LYS A 52 19.05 -9.25 -2.36
N ILE A 53 18.78 -9.26 -1.06
CA ILE A 53 17.43 -9.07 -0.53
C ILE A 53 16.95 -7.67 -0.88
N SER A 54 17.75 -6.64 -0.57
CA SER A 54 17.47 -5.24 -0.93
C SER A 54 17.17 -5.10 -2.43
N LYS A 55 17.99 -5.70 -3.30
CA LYS A 55 17.76 -5.68 -4.75
C LYS A 55 16.49 -6.40 -5.20
N ALA A 56 16.09 -7.47 -4.49
CA ALA A 56 14.91 -8.28 -4.84
C ALA A 56 13.59 -7.67 -4.33
N THR A 57 13.61 -7.02 -3.17
CA THR A 57 12.40 -6.48 -2.52
C THR A 57 12.22 -4.98 -2.74
N GLY A 58 13.28 -4.28 -3.18
CA GLY A 58 13.28 -2.82 -3.34
C GLY A 58 13.39 -2.07 -2.01
N LEU A 59 13.62 -2.78 -0.90
CA LEU A 59 13.89 -2.20 0.41
C LEU A 59 15.34 -1.68 0.49
N SER A 60 15.61 -0.68 1.32
CA SER A 60 16.99 -0.27 1.60
C SER A 60 17.73 -1.35 2.37
N ILE A 61 19.07 -1.30 2.34
CA ILE A 61 19.92 -2.20 3.13
C ILE A 61 19.59 -2.07 4.62
N GLU A 62 19.40 -0.84 5.11
CA GLU A 62 19.03 -0.55 6.50
C GLU A 62 17.66 -1.15 6.86
N GLU A 63 16.67 -1.04 5.96
CA GLU A 63 15.35 -1.65 6.16
C GLU A 63 15.47 -3.18 6.30
N VAL A 64 16.29 -3.82 5.46
CA VAL A 64 16.51 -5.28 5.53
C VAL A 64 17.33 -5.70 6.77
N GLU A 65 18.25 -4.86 7.23
CA GLU A 65 18.99 -5.10 8.48
C GLU A 65 18.07 -5.06 9.70
N GLN A 66 17.09 -4.15 9.71
CA GLN A 66 16.12 -3.96 10.80
C GLN A 66 15.01 -5.03 10.86
N LEU A 67 14.84 -5.84 9.81
CA LEU A 67 13.88 -6.96 9.75
C LEU A 67 14.37 -8.22 10.48
#